data_AF-F2X009-F1
#
_entry.id   AF-F2X009-F1
#
_cell.length_a   1.000
_cell.length_b   1.000
_cell.length_c   1.000
_cell.angle_alpha   90.00
_cell.angle_beta   90.00
_cell.angle_gamma   90.00
#
_symmetry.space_group_name_H-M   'P 1'
#
loop_
_entity.id
_entity.type
_entity.pdbx_description
1 polymer ?
#
loop_
_entity_poly.entity_id
_entity_poly.type
_entity_poly.pdbx_seq_one_letter_code
_entity_poly.pdbx_strand_id
1 'polypeptide(L)'
;ISPIVLRICAPELAPVLTRLFRHSYSVGVVPNSWKTALVHPIPKKGDRSVPSNYRPIAITSLFSKIMESIVNCQLLRYLEDHELVSDRLYGFRRGRSAGDLLTYLTHRWAEAVETKGEALAVSLDIAKVIDRLWHKAFLSKLPSYRLEEKLCDWVTNFLADRSIKVVVDGACSDSISVNA
;
A
#
# COMPACT_ATOMS: atom_id res chain seq x y z
N ILE A 1 -20.01 -3.17 9.82
CA ILE A 1 -20.81 -3.32 8.58
C ILE A 1 -20.12 -4.34 7.70
N SER A 2 -20.83 -5.38 7.25
CA SER A 2 -20.23 -6.38 6.36
C SER A 2 -20.00 -5.79 4.96
N PRO A 3 -19.00 -6.29 4.20
CA PRO A 3 -18.79 -5.84 2.82
C PRO A 3 -20.03 -6.00 1.93
N ILE A 4 -20.84 -7.04 2.18
CA ILE A 4 -22.08 -7.30 1.44
C ILE A 4 -23.08 -6.16 1.65
N VAL A 5 -23.25 -5.69 2.89
CA VAL A 5 -24.15 -4.57 3.18
C VAL A 5 -23.69 -3.29 2.49
N LEU A 6 -22.39 -2.98 2.50
CA LEU A 6 -21.88 -1.82 1.76
C LEU A 6 -22.13 -1.92 0.26
N ARG A 7 -22.04 -3.12 -0.32
CA ARG A 7 -22.25 -3.33 -1.75
C ARG A 7 -23.74 -3.21 -2.12
N ILE A 8 -24.63 -3.78 -1.32
CA ILE A 8 -26.07 -3.75 -1.58
C ILE A 8 -26.61 -2.32 -1.41
N CYS A 9 -26.23 -1.64 -0.33
CA CYS A 9 -26.67 -0.28 -0.02
C CYS A 9 -25.75 0.80 -0.62
N ALA A 10 -24.98 0.48 -1.66
CA ALA A 10 -24.03 1.41 -2.27
C ALA A 10 -24.70 2.70 -2.78
N PRO A 11 -25.87 2.66 -3.46
CA PRO A 11 -26.54 3.87 -3.94
C PRO A 11 -26.88 4.87 -2.82
N GLU A 12 -27.28 4.37 -1.65
CA GLU A 12 -27.69 5.17 -0.49
C GLU A 12 -26.49 5.63 0.33
N LEU A 13 -25.47 4.78 0.47
CA LEU A 13 -24.28 5.06 1.27
C LEU A 13 -23.26 5.93 0.53
N ALA A 14 -23.16 5.83 -0.79
CA ALA A 14 -22.16 6.56 -1.57
C ALA A 14 -22.22 8.09 -1.36
N PRO A 15 -23.39 8.76 -1.36
CA PRO A 15 -23.45 10.20 -1.08
C PRO A 15 -22.96 10.56 0.33
N VAL A 16 -23.27 9.75 1.33
CA VAL A 16 -22.86 9.95 2.73
C VAL A 16 -21.35 9.76 2.86
N LEU A 17 -20.83 8.66 2.33
CA LEU A 17 -19.40 8.34 2.35
C LEU A 17 -18.59 9.36 1.55
N THR A 18 -19.12 9.85 0.43
CA THR A 18 -18.48 10.92 -0.35
C THR A 18 -18.30 12.19 0.49
N ARG A 19 -19.33 12.61 1.24
CA ARG A 19 -19.21 13.76 2.14
C ARG A 19 -18.19 13.52 3.24
N LEU A 20 -18.20 12.33 3.84
CA LEU A 20 -17.25 11.94 4.89
C LEU A 20 -15.80 11.93 4.38
N PHE A 21 -15.55 11.32 3.24
CA PHE A 21 -14.22 11.24 2.61
C PHE A 21 -13.71 12.61 2.18
N ARG A 22 -14.56 13.42 1.56
CA ARG A 22 -14.21 14.81 1.22
C ARG A 22 -13.88 15.62 2.46
N HIS A 23 -14.66 15.48 3.53
CA HIS A 23 -14.39 16.19 4.78
C HIS A 23 -13.05 15.76 5.37
N SER A 24 -12.82 14.44 5.54
CA SER A 24 -11.56 13.87 6.02
C SER A 24 -10.35 14.35 5.21
N TYR A 25 -10.44 14.33 3.88
CA TYR A 25 -9.40 14.84 2.99
C TYR A 25 -9.19 16.35 3.17
N SER A 26 -10.28 17.13 3.21
CA SER A 26 -10.20 18.59 3.28
C SER A 26 -9.55 19.12 4.55
N VAL A 27 -9.74 18.41 5.68
CA VAL A 27 -9.15 18.78 6.97
C VAL A 27 -7.84 18.04 7.25
N GLY A 28 -7.42 17.11 6.38
CA GLY A 28 -6.20 16.32 6.56
C GLY A 28 -6.27 15.31 7.72
N VAL A 29 -7.46 14.93 8.20
CA VAL A 29 -7.63 14.05 9.37
C VAL A 29 -8.29 12.73 9.00
N VAL A 30 -7.65 11.63 9.40
CA VAL A 30 -8.16 10.27 9.30
C VAL A 30 -8.82 9.88 10.63
N PRO A 31 -10.09 9.46 10.63
CA PRO A 31 -10.76 8.97 11.85
C PRO A 31 -9.97 7.86 12.56
N ASN A 32 -9.86 7.93 13.88
CA ASN A 32 -9.12 6.93 14.66
C ASN A 32 -9.65 5.50 14.45
N SER A 33 -10.96 5.33 14.22
CA SER A 33 -11.55 4.02 13.90
C SER A 33 -11.05 3.42 12.57
N TRP A 34 -10.42 4.21 11.71
CA TRP A 34 -9.80 3.77 10.46
C TRP A 34 -8.33 3.40 10.64
N LYS A 35 -7.70 3.91 11.70
CA LYS A 35 -6.28 3.74 12.02
C LYS A 35 -5.98 2.50 12.87
N THR A 36 -7.01 1.76 13.27
CA THR A 36 -6.88 0.45 13.92
C THR A 36 -6.95 -0.67 12.89
N ALA A 37 -5.99 -1.60 12.93
CA ALA A 37 -6.00 -2.81 12.10
C ALA A 37 -6.10 -4.10 12.94
N LEU A 38 -6.83 -5.07 12.42
CA LEU A 38 -6.89 -6.43 12.97
C LEU A 38 -5.85 -7.29 12.25
N VAL A 39 -4.86 -7.77 12.99
CA VAL A 39 -3.77 -8.60 12.48
C VAL A 39 -4.17 -10.06 12.58
N HIS A 40 -4.33 -10.71 11.43
CA HIS A 40 -4.57 -12.14 11.32
C HIS A 40 -3.27 -12.84 10.92
N PRO A 41 -2.67 -13.67 11.79
CA PRO A 41 -1.48 -14.43 11.46
C PRO A 41 -1.85 -15.59 10.52
N ILE A 42 -1.33 -15.57 9.29
CA ILE A 42 -1.54 -16.64 8.31
C ILE A 42 -0.30 -17.56 8.29
N PRO A 43 -0.46 -18.89 8.47
CA PRO A 43 0.67 -19.80 8.44
C PRO A 43 1.39 -19.78 7.09
N LYS A 44 2.71 -19.66 7.12
CA LYS A 44 3.64 -19.95 6.02
C LYS A 44 4.07 -21.42 6.10
N LYS A 45 5.05 -21.82 5.29
CA LYS A 45 5.75 -23.10 5.42
C LYS A 45 6.55 -23.14 6.73
N GLY A 46 6.69 -24.32 7.33
CA GLY A 46 7.47 -24.57 8.54
C GLY A 46 6.60 -24.99 9.72
N ASP A 47 7.22 -25.05 10.89
CA ASP A 47 6.57 -25.38 12.15
C ASP A 47 5.59 -24.27 12.59
N ARG A 48 4.38 -24.66 12.94
CA ARG A 48 3.29 -23.78 13.43
C ARG A 48 3.50 -23.33 14.88
N SER A 49 4.39 -23.97 15.62
CA SER A 49 4.77 -23.51 16.96
C SER A 49 5.62 -22.23 16.92
N VAL A 50 6.23 -21.93 15.77
CA VAL A 50 7.19 -20.84 15.60
C VAL A 50 6.48 -19.58 15.05
N PRO A 51 6.41 -18.47 15.81
CA PRO A 51 5.71 -17.26 15.37
C PRO A 51 6.26 -16.64 14.08
N SER A 52 7.56 -16.75 13.82
CA SER A 52 8.19 -16.23 12.60
C SER A 52 7.78 -16.97 11.32
N ASN A 53 7.15 -18.14 11.44
CA ASN A 53 6.55 -18.88 10.33
C ASN A 53 5.14 -18.38 9.98
N TYR A 54 4.67 -17.27 10.56
CA TYR A 54 3.40 -16.65 10.20
C TYR A 54 3.61 -15.33 9.45
N ARG A 55 2.69 -15.04 8.54
CA ARG A 55 2.56 -13.74 7.89
C ARG A 55 1.48 -12.94 8.62
N PRO A 56 1.82 -11.80 9.24
CA PRO A 56 0.80 -10.93 9.82
C PRO A 56 0.05 -10.20 8.70
N ILE A 57 -1.24 -10.47 8.52
CA ILE A 57 -2.10 -9.69 7.61
C ILE A 57 -2.89 -8.67 8.41
N ALA A 58 -2.55 -7.39 8.25
CA ALA A 58 -3.27 -6.28 8.85
C ALA A 58 -4.53 -5.94 8.04
N ILE A 59 -5.70 -6.14 8.64
CA ILE A 59 -7.00 -5.80 8.06
C ILE A 59 -7.47 -4.48 8.68
N THR A 60 -7.41 -3.41 7.90
CA THR A 60 -7.96 -2.09 8.28
C THR A 60 -9.48 -2.02 8.11
N SER A 61 -10.09 -0.98 8.68
CA SER A 61 -11.50 -0.64 8.46
C SER A 61 -11.84 -0.61 6.98
N LEU A 62 -13.04 -1.09 6.63
CA LEU A 62 -13.52 -1.08 5.25
C LEU A 62 -13.60 0.33 4.67
N PHE A 63 -13.95 1.33 5.49
CA PHE A 63 -13.96 2.73 5.06
C PHE A 63 -12.55 3.27 4.82
N SER A 64 -11.57 2.85 5.63
CA SER A 64 -10.16 3.14 5.38
C SER A 64 -9.74 2.63 4.01
N LYS A 65 -10.03 1.36 3.70
CA LYS A 65 -9.68 0.74 2.42
C LYS A 65 -10.30 1.45 1.22
N ILE A 66 -11.55 1.87 1.33
CA ILE A 66 -12.22 2.62 0.26
C ILE A 66 -11.53 3.98 0.05
N MET A 67 -11.24 4.70 1.14
CA MET A 67 -10.55 5.99 1.06
C MET A 67 -9.12 5.85 0.51
N GLU A 68 -8.36 4.87 1.01
CA GLU A 68 -7.03 4.51 0.50
C GLU A 68 -7.07 4.21 -1.00
N SER A 69 -8.08 3.49 -1.49
CA SER A 69 -8.25 3.22 -2.92
C SER A 69 -8.51 4.49 -3.74
N ILE A 70 -9.29 5.44 -3.21
CA ILE A 70 -9.56 6.73 -3.87
C ILE A 70 -8.26 7.55 -3.96
N VAL A 71 -7.57 7.69 -2.82
CA VAL A 71 -6.29 8.41 -2.73
C VAL A 71 -5.24 7.79 -3.64
N ASN A 72 -5.09 6.46 -3.62
CA ASN A 72 -4.13 5.73 -4.45
C ASN A 72 -4.42 5.92 -5.95
N CYS A 73 -5.69 5.88 -6.36
CA CYS A 73 -6.07 6.11 -7.75
C CYS A 73 -5.67 7.51 -8.22
N GLN A 74 -5.93 8.54 -7.41
CA GLN A 74 -5.57 9.92 -7.73
C GLN A 74 -4.06 10.14 -7.72
N LEU A 75 -3.34 9.58 -6.75
CA LEU A 75 -1.90 9.68 -6.63
C LEU A 75 -1.19 9.01 -7.80
N LEU A 76 -1.56 7.78 -8.15
CA LEU A 76 -0.95 7.08 -9.29
C LEU A 76 -1.17 7.83 -10.60
N ARG A 77 -2.39 8.33 -10.82
CA ARG A 77 -2.68 9.16 -12.01
C ARG A 77 -1.80 10.40 -12.05
N TYR A 78 -1.68 11.13 -10.93
CA TYR A 78 -0.82 12.31 -10.85
C TYR A 78 0.64 11.97 -11.16
N LEU A 79 1.17 10.88 -10.58
CA LEU A 79 2.55 10.44 -10.79
C LEU A 79 2.83 10.05 -12.24
N GLU A 80 1.85 9.45 -12.93
CA GLU A 80 1.95 9.09 -14.34
C GLU A 80 1.85 10.31 -15.26
N ASP A 81 0.86 11.19 -15.03
CA ASP A 81 0.64 12.41 -15.82
C ASP A 81 1.85 13.38 -15.78
N HIS A 82 2.65 13.33 -14.71
CA HIS A 82 3.84 14.18 -14.53
C HIS A 82 5.16 13.43 -14.73
N GLU A 83 5.13 12.19 -15.23
CA GLU A 83 6.32 11.36 -15.48
C GLU A 83 7.26 11.22 -14.25
N LEU A 84 6.69 11.22 -13.05
CA LEU A 84 7.44 11.17 -11.78
C LEU A 84 7.88 9.75 -11.41
N VAL A 85 7.48 8.75 -12.19
CA VAL A 85 7.78 7.35 -11.99
C VAL A 85 8.53 6.83 -13.21
N SER A 86 9.63 6.12 -12.97
CA SER A 86 10.46 5.53 -14.02
C SER A 86 9.64 4.60 -14.92
N ASP A 87 9.88 4.69 -16.22
CA ASP A 87 9.26 3.80 -17.21
C ASP A 87 9.69 2.32 -17.02
N ARG A 88 10.81 2.09 -16.33
CA ARG A 88 11.32 0.76 -15.99
C ARG A 88 10.77 0.20 -14.68
N LEU A 89 9.82 0.89 -14.04
CA LEU A 89 9.07 0.31 -12.92
C LEU A 89 7.89 -0.48 -13.48
N TYR A 90 7.92 -1.81 -13.34
CA TYR A 90 6.86 -2.69 -13.84
C TYR A 90 5.87 -3.12 -12.76
N GLY A 91 6.27 -3.08 -11.48
CA GLY A 91 5.43 -3.43 -10.36
C GLY A 91 4.45 -2.31 -9.98
N PHE A 92 3.25 -2.69 -9.56
CA PHE A 92 2.22 -1.78 -9.02
C PHE A 92 1.80 -0.64 -9.97
N ARG A 93 2.01 -0.78 -11.28
CA ARG A 93 1.60 0.17 -12.31
C ARG A 93 0.52 -0.42 -13.20
N ARG A 94 -0.41 0.42 -13.65
CA ARG A 94 -1.45 0.00 -14.58
C ARG A 94 -0.83 -0.25 -15.96
N GLY A 95 -1.25 -1.33 -16.63
CA GLY A 95 -0.76 -1.66 -17.97
C GLY A 95 0.68 -2.14 -18.03
N ARG A 96 1.29 -2.48 -16.88
CA ARG A 96 2.61 -3.10 -16.79
C ARG A 96 2.50 -4.42 -16.02
N SER A 97 3.30 -5.40 -16.41
CA SER A 97 3.31 -6.74 -15.85
C SER A 97 4.72 -7.28 -15.71
N ALA A 98 4.86 -8.38 -14.97
CA ALA A 98 6.11 -9.14 -14.93
C ALA A 98 6.48 -9.73 -16.30
N GLY A 99 5.49 -9.97 -17.17
CA GLY A 99 5.72 -10.41 -18.55
C GLY A 99 6.43 -9.35 -19.37
N ASP A 100 6.02 -8.08 -19.26
CA ASP A 100 6.67 -6.97 -19.97
C ASP A 100 8.14 -6.81 -19.57
N LEU A 101 8.42 -6.94 -18.26
CA LEU A 101 9.80 -6.94 -17.76
C LEU A 101 10.60 -8.11 -18.32
N LEU A 102 10.03 -9.31 -18.35
CA LEU A 102 10.69 -10.50 -18.89
C LEU A 102 11.00 -10.35 -20.38
N THR A 103 10.05 -9.83 -21.16
CA THR A 103 10.23 -9.55 -22.59
C THR A 103 11.33 -8.53 -22.81
N TYR A 104 11.33 -7.43 -22.04
CA TYR A 104 12.37 -6.41 -22.09
C TYR A 104 13.76 -7.00 -21.78
N LEU A 105 13.88 -7.78 -20.70
CA LEU A 105 15.16 -8.40 -20.31
C LEU A 105 15.65 -9.40 -21.36
N THR A 106 14.75 -10.27 -21.85
CA THR A 106 15.08 -11.26 -22.89
C THR A 106 15.57 -10.57 -24.16
N HIS A 107 14.91 -9.49 -24.58
CA HIS A 107 15.34 -8.71 -25.75
C HIS A 107 16.74 -8.11 -25.53
N ARG A 108 16.99 -7.49 -24.36
CA ARG A 108 18.30 -6.92 -24.02
C ARG A 108 19.42 -7.95 -23.99
N TRP A 109 19.13 -9.17 -23.55
CA TRP A 109 20.09 -10.26 -23.56
C TRP A 109 20.35 -10.80 -24.97
N ALA A 110 19.31 -10.94 -25.79
CA ALA A 110 19.45 -11.34 -27.19
C ALA A 110 20.32 -10.35 -27.99
N GLU A 111 20.08 -9.05 -27.83
CA GLU A 111 20.87 -8.00 -28.49
C GLU A 111 22.36 -8.05 -28.10
N ALA A 112 22.66 -8.32 -26.82
CA ALA A 112 24.03 -8.48 -26.35
C ALA A 112 24.72 -9.70 -27.00
N VAL A 113 24.00 -10.81 -27.18
CA VAL A 113 24.52 -12.01 -27.85
C VAL A 113 24.77 -11.75 -29.33
N GLU A 114 23.84 -11.10 -30.03
CA GLU A 114 23.95 -10.77 -31.46
C GLU A 114 25.14 -9.85 -31.75
N THR A 115 25.39 -8.88 -30.87
CA THR A 115 26.52 -7.94 -30.98
C THR A 115 27.84 -8.53 -30.50
N LYS A 116 27.89 -9.83 -30.16
CA LYS A 116 29.04 -10.52 -29.55
C LYS A 116 29.54 -9.83 -28.27
N GLY A 117 28.65 -9.14 -27.58
CA GLY A 117 28.91 -8.54 -26.28
C GLY A 117 28.64 -9.52 -25.13
N GLU A 118 28.63 -8.98 -23.92
CA GLU A 118 28.34 -9.74 -22.70
C GLU A 118 27.08 -9.18 -22.02
N ALA A 119 26.27 -10.07 -21.44
CA ALA A 119 25.09 -9.71 -20.65
C ALA A 119 25.27 -10.16 -19.21
N LEU A 120 25.28 -9.21 -18.27
CA LEU A 120 25.34 -9.46 -16.84
C LEU A 120 24.07 -8.96 -16.16
N ALA A 121 23.50 -9.77 -15.26
CA ALA A 121 22.34 -9.40 -14.47
C ALA A 121 22.68 -9.40 -12.97
N VAL A 122 22.31 -8.33 -12.28
CA VAL A 122 22.40 -8.22 -10.81
C VAL A 122 20.99 -8.14 -10.26
N SER A 123 20.62 -9.12 -9.44
CA SER A 123 19.33 -9.16 -8.76
C SER A 123 19.49 -8.64 -7.33
N LEU A 124 18.62 -7.70 -6.94
CA LEU A 124 18.59 -7.12 -5.60
C LEU A 124 17.19 -7.35 -5.00
N ASP A 125 17.15 -7.82 -3.76
CA ASP A 125 15.91 -7.95 -2.99
C ASP A 125 16.05 -7.22 -1.65
N ILE A 126 15.06 -6.37 -1.34
CA ILE A 126 15.06 -5.57 -0.12
C ILE A 126 14.19 -6.30 0.90
N ALA A 127 14.83 -6.82 1.95
CA ALA A 127 14.12 -7.58 2.98
C ALA A 127 13.11 -6.69 3.73
N LYS A 128 11.84 -7.14 3.78
CA LYS A 128 10.75 -6.55 4.58
C LYS A 128 10.54 -5.04 4.32
N VAL A 129 10.50 -4.63 3.04
CA VAL A 129 10.40 -3.20 2.65
C VAL A 129 9.27 -2.46 3.36
N ILE A 130 8.08 -3.07 3.45
CA ILE A 130 6.90 -2.43 4.03
C ILE A 130 7.07 -2.33 5.56
N ASP A 131 7.55 -3.38 6.22
CA ASP A 131 7.76 -3.39 7.67
C ASP A 131 8.92 -2.50 8.12
N ARG A 132 9.83 -2.14 7.20
CA ARG A 132 11.04 -1.34 7.46
C ARG A 132 10.99 0.05 6.86
N LEU A 133 9.82 0.50 6.41
CA LEU A 133 9.69 1.82 5.82
C LEU A 133 10.01 2.90 6.85
N TRP A 134 11.01 3.73 6.58
CA TRP A 134 11.35 4.85 7.46
C TRP A 134 10.36 6.00 7.26
N HIS A 135 9.32 6.05 8.10
CA HIS A 135 8.19 6.98 7.95
C HIS A 135 8.63 8.45 7.87
N LYS A 136 9.56 8.89 8.73
CA LYS A 136 10.06 10.28 8.71
C LYS A 136 10.71 10.65 7.37
N ALA A 137 11.59 9.78 6.86
CA ALA A 137 12.23 10.02 5.57
C ALA A 137 11.22 9.97 4.40
N PHE A 138 10.28 9.02 4.44
CA PHE A 138 9.20 8.92 3.46
C PHE A 138 8.36 10.22 3.41
N LEU A 139 7.88 10.69 4.57
CA LEU A 139 7.07 11.90 4.67
C LEU A 139 7.85 13.15 4.23
N SER A 140 9.14 13.26 4.58
CA SER A 140 9.99 14.37 4.13
C SER A 140 10.18 14.42 2.61
N LYS A 141 10.00 13.28 1.93
CA LYS A 141 10.15 13.18 0.47
C LYS A 141 8.86 13.52 -0.28
N LEU A 142 7.68 13.41 0.34
CA LEU A 142 6.40 13.68 -0.33
C LEU A 142 6.35 15.08 -1.00
N PRO A 143 6.77 16.18 -0.34
CA PRO A 143 6.76 17.50 -0.97
C PRO A 143 7.65 17.61 -2.21
N SER A 144 8.72 16.81 -2.31
CA SER A 144 9.63 16.81 -3.48
C SER A 144 8.96 16.36 -4.78
N TYR A 145 7.85 15.62 -4.68
CA TYR A 145 7.02 15.21 -5.82
C TYR A 145 5.97 16.26 -6.23
N ARG A 146 6.00 17.46 -5.62
CA ARG A 146 5.04 18.55 -5.86
C ARG A 146 3.58 18.14 -5.64
N LEU A 147 3.35 17.21 -4.73
CA LEU A 147 2.00 16.77 -4.34
C LEU A 147 1.24 17.88 -3.62
N GLU A 148 -0.09 17.83 -3.67
CA GLU A 148 -0.95 18.75 -2.91
C GLU A 148 -0.63 18.65 -1.41
N GLU A 149 -0.50 19.79 -0.73
CA GLU A 149 -0.20 19.84 0.71
C GLU A 149 -1.21 19.03 1.54
N LYS A 150 -2.51 19.12 1.20
CA LYS A 150 -3.57 18.35 1.85
C LYS A 150 -3.38 16.85 1.72
N LEU A 151 -2.85 16.36 0.60
CA LEU A 151 -2.53 14.95 0.43
C LEU A 151 -1.38 14.55 1.36
N CYS A 152 -0.34 15.37 1.44
CA CYS A 152 0.79 15.16 2.36
C CYS A 152 0.31 15.13 3.82
N ASP A 153 -0.55 16.05 4.22
CA ASP A 153 -1.14 16.12 5.56
C ASP A 153 -1.99 14.88 5.85
N TRP A 154 -2.86 14.51 4.91
CA TRP A 154 -3.72 13.35 5.06
C TRP A 154 -2.91 12.05 5.19
N VAL A 155 -1.86 11.87 4.36
CA VAL A 155 -0.95 10.72 4.46
C VAL A 155 -0.17 10.72 5.77
N THR A 156 0.27 11.90 6.22
CA THR A 156 0.94 12.06 7.53
C THR A 156 0.02 11.62 8.66
N ASN A 157 -1.24 12.08 8.67
CA ASN A 157 -2.22 11.70 9.67
C ASN A 157 -2.62 10.22 9.60
N PHE A 158 -2.69 9.66 8.38
CA PHE A 158 -2.97 8.24 8.15
C PHE A 158 -1.90 7.33 8.77
N LEU A 159 -0.63 7.74 8.72
CA LEU A 159 0.50 6.99 9.27
C LEU A 159 0.69 7.21 10.79
N ALA A 160 0.15 8.29 11.34
CA ALA A 160 0.25 8.64 12.75
C ALA A 160 -0.77 7.93 13.65
N ASP A 161 -0.38 7.63 14.89
CA ASP A 161 -1.24 7.09 15.96
C ASP A 161 -2.01 5.82 15.55
N ARG A 162 -1.33 4.93 14.83
CA ARG A 162 -1.92 3.66 14.40
C ARG A 162 -1.91 2.66 15.54
N SER A 163 -2.89 1.77 15.54
CA SER A 163 -2.96 0.68 16.50
C SER A 163 -3.31 -0.64 15.83
N ILE A 164 -2.89 -1.74 16.45
CA ILE A 164 -3.18 -3.09 16.00
C ILE A 164 -3.76 -3.94 17.12
N LYS A 165 -4.57 -4.92 16.75
CA LYS A 165 -5.00 -6.03 17.61
C LYS A 165 -4.77 -7.33 16.88
N VAL A 166 -4.22 -8.33 17.55
CA VAL A 166 -4.01 -9.66 16.97
C VAL A 166 -5.27 -10.49 17.16
N VAL A 167 -5.70 -11.18 16.11
CA VAL A 167 -6.89 -12.04 16.13
C VAL A 167 -6.50 -13.48 15.82
N VAL A 168 -6.74 -14.38 16.75
CA VAL A 168 -6.49 -15.83 16.62
C VAL A 168 -7.74 -16.57 17.04
N ASP A 169 -8.27 -17.43 16.16
CA ASP A 169 -9.44 -18.28 16.42
C ASP A 169 -10.65 -17.52 17.03
N GLY A 170 -10.84 -16.27 16.58
CA GLY A 170 -11.93 -15.39 17.03
C GLY A 170 -11.64 -14.60 18.31
N ALA A 171 -10.57 -14.91 19.05
CA ALA A 171 -10.12 -14.13 20.19
C ALA A 171 -9.28 -12.92 19.74
N CYS A 172 -9.47 -11.77 20.39
CA CYS A 172 -8.69 -10.55 20.15
C CYS A 172 -7.73 -10.27 21.32
N SER A 173 -6.51 -9.85 20.99
CA SER A 173 -5.60 -9.27 21.97
C SER A 173 -6.02 -7.84 22.37
N ASP A 174 -5.34 -7.33 23.40
CA ASP A 174 -5.32 -5.90 23.69
C ASP A 174 -4.77 -5.09 22.51
N SER A 175 -5.14 -3.80 22.49
CA SER A 175 -4.67 -2.85 21.48
C SER A 175 -3.24 -2.45 21.75
N ILE A 176 -2.38 -2.59 20.73
CA ILE A 176 -0.99 -2.14 20.78
C ILE A 176 -0.82 -0.98 19.81
N SER A 177 -0.25 0.12 20.28
CA SER A 177 0.13 1.24 19.41
C SER A 177 1.31 0.84 18.54
N VAL A 178 1.21 1.11 17.25
CA VAL A 178 2.31 0.93 16.30
C VAL A 178 3.05 2.26 16.23
N ASN A 179 4.23 2.31 16.83
CA ASN A 179 5.10 3.46 16.68
C ASN A 179 5.64 3.47 15.25
N ALA A 180 5.35 4.56 14.52
CA ALA A 180 5.95 4.91 13.23
C ALA A 180 7.30 5.62 13.42
#